data_AF-A0A453I0E5-F1
#
_entry.id   AF-A0A453I0E5-F1
#
_cell.length_a   1.000
_cell.length_b   1.000
_cell.length_c   1.000
_cell.angle_alpha   90.00
_cell.angle_beta   90.00
_cell.angle_gamma   90.00
#
_symmetry.space_group_name_H-M   'P 1'
#
loop_
_entity.id
_entity.type
_entity.pdbx_description
1 polymer ?
#
loop_
_entity_poly.entity_id
_entity_poly.type
_entity_poly.pdbx_seq_one_letter_code
_entity_poly.pdbx_strand_id
1 'polypeptide(L)'
;MDIAEHLTTIHLSRCERGKRCLYEGSTPLGGFPNSWGGAAYCTSDLSIHKNGETHIWDKGFDDNGSQVWGTKAGPYEFKPAPKSNYDDMFSPLNFSAPLSLEKMESSYAIDDQ
;
A
#
# COMPACT_ATOMS: atom_id res chain seq x y z
N MET A 1 1.03 -22.63 17.28
CA MET A 1 1.51 -21.24 17.11
C MET A 1 1.88 -21.14 15.65
N ASP A 2 1.01 -20.52 14.86
CA ASP A 2 1.14 -20.38 13.41
C ASP A 2 2.15 -19.26 13.16
N ILE A 3 3.42 -19.63 13.09
CA ILE A 3 4.48 -18.68 12.74
C ILE A 3 4.39 -18.57 11.22
N ALA A 4 3.80 -17.48 10.73
CA ALA A 4 3.74 -17.23 9.29
C ALA A 4 5.16 -17.35 8.72
N GLU A 5 5.38 -18.40 7.94
CA GLU A 5 6.68 -18.66 7.33
C GLU A 5 7.03 -17.54 6.34
N HIS A 6 8.31 -17.21 6.27
CA HIS A 6 8.80 -16.21 5.32
C HIS A 6 8.55 -16.68 3.88
N LEU A 7 7.86 -15.88 3.06
CA LEU A 7 7.59 -16.21 1.66
C LEU A 7 8.55 -15.53 0.69
N THR A 8 8.68 -14.20 0.74
CA THR A 8 9.52 -13.44 -0.19
C THR A 8 10.11 -12.19 0.46
N THR A 9 11.25 -11.74 -0.08
CA THR A 9 11.83 -10.41 0.20
C THR A 9 12.01 -9.66 -1.11
N ILE A 10 11.62 -8.39 -1.15
CA ILE A 10 11.84 -7.48 -2.27
C ILE A 10 12.59 -6.25 -1.75
N HIS A 11 13.73 -5.93 -2.37
CA HIS A 11 14.44 -4.68 -2.11
C HIS A 11 13.97 -3.62 -3.11
N LEU A 12 13.16 -2.67 -2.63
CA LEU A 12 12.68 -1.58 -3.47
C LEU A 12 13.75 -0.49 -3.64
N SER A 13 13.91 -0.03 -4.88
CA SER A 13 14.74 1.11 -5.22
C SER A 13 13.87 2.26 -5.69
N ARG A 14 14.35 3.50 -5.51
CA ARG A 14 13.64 4.69 -5.99
C ARG A 14 13.69 4.71 -7.51
N CYS A 15 12.53 4.90 -8.14
CA CYS A 15 12.46 5.04 -9.58
C CYS A 15 13.17 6.33 -10.06
N GLU A 16 13.76 6.25 -11.25
CA GLU A 16 14.40 7.40 -11.91
C GLU A 16 13.41 8.54 -12.19
N ARG A 17 13.93 9.76 -12.31
CA ARG A 17 13.11 10.92 -12.69
C ARG A 17 12.48 10.69 -14.07
N GLY A 18 11.19 10.94 -14.17
CA GLY A 18 10.41 10.73 -15.41
C GLY A 18 9.60 9.43 -15.42
N LYS A 19 9.92 8.46 -14.56
CA LYS A 19 9.07 7.27 -14.39
C LYS A 19 7.78 7.59 -13.64
N ARG A 20 6.74 6.77 -13.88
CA ARG A 20 5.44 6.86 -13.20
C ARG A 20 5.51 6.36 -11.75
N CYS A 21 6.31 5.33 -11.50
CA CYS A 21 6.53 4.79 -10.17
C CYS A 21 7.38 5.72 -9.29
N LEU A 22 7.19 5.58 -7.98
CA LEU A 22 8.04 6.12 -6.92
C LEU A 22 9.13 5.12 -6.53
N TYR A 23 8.74 3.86 -6.37
CA TYR A 23 9.61 2.76 -6.02
C TYR A 23 9.28 1.53 -6.86
N GLU A 24 10.31 0.76 -7.19
CA GLU A 24 10.18 -0.51 -7.90
C GLU A 24 11.23 -1.50 -7.42
N GLY A 25 10.90 -2.79 -7.49
CA GLY A 25 11.81 -3.87 -7.20
C GLY A 25 11.17 -5.22 -7.47
N SER A 26 12.02 -6.23 -7.47
CA SER A 26 11.64 -7.63 -7.65
C SER A 26 12.39 -8.52 -6.67
N THR A 27 11.89 -9.74 -6.48
CA THR A 27 12.66 -10.79 -5.81
C THR A 27 13.98 -11.05 -6.55
N PRO A 28 15.06 -11.46 -5.86
CA PRO A 28 16.31 -11.84 -6.52
C PRO A 28 16.14 -12.91 -7.59
N LEU A 29 17.15 -13.08 -8.44
CA LEU A 29 17.16 -14.15 -9.45
C LEU A 29 16.96 -15.51 -8.77
N GLY A 30 16.05 -16.33 -9.30
CA GLY A 30 15.67 -17.62 -8.72
C GLY A 30 14.56 -17.55 -7.67
N GLY A 31 14.20 -16.35 -7.20
CA GLY A 31 13.05 -16.17 -6.31
C GLY A 31 13.22 -16.85 -4.95
N PHE A 32 12.10 -17.35 -4.40
CA PHE A 32 12.06 -18.04 -3.11
C PHE A 32 11.33 -19.38 -3.24
N PRO A 33 11.64 -20.39 -2.40
CA PRO A 33 10.97 -21.69 -2.44
C PRO A 33 9.44 -21.55 -2.30
N ASN A 34 8.69 -22.26 -3.13
CA ASN A 34 7.24 -22.32 -3.06
C ASN A 34 6.76 -23.66 -3.59
N SER A 35 5.91 -24.36 -2.83
CA SER A 35 5.40 -25.69 -3.18
C SER A 35 3.92 -25.70 -3.56
N TRP A 36 3.34 -24.54 -3.87
CA TRP A 36 1.91 -24.44 -4.18
C TRP A 36 1.64 -24.85 -5.63
N GLY A 37 0.71 -25.78 -5.83
CA GLY A 37 0.21 -26.12 -7.17
C GLY A 37 1.26 -26.71 -8.12
N GLY A 38 2.30 -27.36 -7.59
CA GLY A 38 3.41 -27.90 -8.39
C GLY A 38 4.54 -26.90 -8.67
N ALA A 39 4.52 -25.72 -8.05
CA ALA A 39 5.67 -24.83 -8.05
C ALA A 39 6.84 -25.44 -7.29
N ALA A 40 8.05 -25.03 -7.68
CA ALA A 40 9.29 -25.19 -6.95
C ALA A 40 9.75 -23.85 -6.34
N TYR A 41 9.49 -22.74 -7.02
CA TYR A 41 9.82 -21.39 -6.55
C TYR A 41 8.78 -20.37 -6.97
N CYS A 42 8.79 -19.21 -6.32
CA CYS A 42 7.98 -18.06 -6.67
C CYS A 42 8.82 -16.80 -6.84
N THR A 43 8.31 -15.89 -7.66
CA THR A 43 8.87 -14.54 -7.83
C THR A 43 7.79 -13.51 -7.56
N SER A 44 8.20 -12.33 -7.13
CA SER A 44 7.31 -11.18 -6.96
C SER A 44 7.94 -9.93 -7.53
N ASP A 45 7.15 -9.15 -8.26
CA ASP A 45 7.48 -7.79 -8.69
C ASP A 45 6.54 -6.80 -7.99
N LEU A 46 7.07 -5.71 -7.45
CA LEU A 46 6.31 -4.68 -6.76
C LEU A 46 6.69 -3.29 -7.28
N SER A 47 5.68 -2.50 -7.65
CA SER A 47 5.88 -1.06 -7.89
C SER A 47 4.83 -0.21 -7.21
N ILE A 48 5.28 0.89 -6.62
CA ILE A 48 4.45 1.86 -5.89
C ILE A 48 4.43 3.14 -6.69
N HIS A 49 3.25 3.68 -6.99
CA HIS A 49 3.06 4.85 -7.85
C HIS A 49 2.61 6.09 -7.07
N LYS A 50 2.78 7.27 -7.68
CA LYS A 50 2.54 8.58 -7.06
C LYS A 50 1.08 8.85 -6.66
N ASN A 51 0.14 8.20 -7.32
CA ASN A 51 -1.30 8.33 -7.14
C ASN A 51 -1.87 7.38 -6.07
N GLY A 52 -1.01 6.71 -5.27
CA GLY A 52 -1.43 5.69 -4.32
C GLY A 52 -1.75 4.34 -4.95
N GLU A 53 -1.49 4.18 -6.25
CA GLU A 53 -1.62 2.90 -6.95
C GLU A 53 -0.42 1.99 -6.66
N THR A 54 -0.68 0.69 -6.52
CA THR A 54 0.34 -0.34 -6.29
C THR A 54 0.16 -1.45 -7.30
N HIS A 55 1.24 -1.86 -7.96
CA HIS A 55 1.24 -3.00 -8.88
C HIS A 55 1.99 -4.16 -8.24
N ILE A 56 1.35 -5.33 -8.19
CA ILE A 56 1.91 -6.54 -7.56
C ILE A 56 1.83 -7.69 -8.56
N TRP A 57 2.94 -8.41 -8.73
CA TRP A 57 3.01 -9.53 -9.65
C TRP A 57 3.64 -10.77 -9.04
N ASP A 58 2.84 -11.52 -8.27
CA ASP A 58 3.25 -12.81 -7.73
C ASP A 58 3.04 -13.93 -8.75
N LYS A 59 4.08 -14.73 -8.96
CA LYS A 59 4.10 -15.86 -9.90
C LYS A 59 4.80 -17.05 -9.27
N GLY A 60 4.32 -18.25 -9.56
CA GLY A 60 4.98 -19.50 -9.20
C GLY A 60 5.43 -20.26 -10.42
N PHE A 61 6.56 -20.95 -10.30
CA PHE A 61 7.21 -21.69 -11.38
C PHE A 61 7.61 -23.08 -10.91
N ASP A 62 7.52 -24.06 -11.79
CA ASP A 62 8.06 -25.41 -11.56
C ASP A 62 9.59 -25.46 -11.72
N ASP A 63 10.19 -26.64 -11.49
CA ASP A 63 11.64 -26.86 -11.61
C ASP A 63 12.19 -26.62 -13.04
N ASN A 64 11.33 -26.65 -14.05
CA ASN A 64 11.70 -26.39 -15.44
C ASN A 64 11.56 -24.89 -15.81
N GLY A 65 11.16 -24.04 -14.86
CA GLY A 65 10.92 -22.61 -15.08
C GLY A 65 9.60 -22.29 -15.76
N SER A 66 8.66 -23.23 -15.83
CA SER A 66 7.32 -22.99 -16.38
C SER A 66 6.40 -22.38 -15.33
N GLN A 67 5.72 -21.29 -15.67
CA GLN A 67 4.79 -20.64 -14.75
C GLN A 67 3.54 -21.51 -14.51
N VAL A 68 3.33 -21.91 -13.25
CA VAL A 68 2.23 -22.77 -12.80
C VAL A 68 1.05 -21.99 -12.21
N TRP A 69 1.31 -20.86 -11.55
CA TRP A 69 0.27 -20.01 -10.96
C TRP A 69 0.59 -18.53 -11.11
N GLY A 70 -0.41 -17.69 -10.82
CA GLY A 70 -0.34 -16.25 -10.98
C GLY A 70 -0.74 -15.79 -12.38
N THR A 71 -0.90 -14.49 -12.55
CA THR A 71 -1.30 -13.88 -13.83
C THR A 71 -0.13 -13.93 -14.83
N LYS A 72 -0.42 -14.26 -16.09
CA LYS A 72 0.56 -14.24 -17.20
C LYS A 72 0.56 -12.92 -17.96
N ALA A 73 -0.51 -12.14 -17.85
CA ALA A 73 -0.73 -10.95 -18.67
C ALA A 73 -0.01 -9.70 -18.12
N GLY A 74 0.32 -9.69 -16.83
CA GLY A 74 0.91 -8.53 -16.15
C GLY A 74 0.50 -8.47 -14.68
N PRO A 75 1.00 -7.46 -13.93
CA PRO A 75 0.68 -7.27 -12.52
C PRO A 75 -0.81 -6.99 -12.29
N TYR A 76 -1.28 -7.32 -11.09
CA TYR A 76 -2.52 -6.74 -10.58
C TYR A 76 -2.30 -5.25 -10.26
N GLU A 77 -3.20 -4.39 -10.73
CA GLU A 77 -3.16 -2.94 -10.48
C GLU A 77 -4.15 -2.56 -9.38
N PHE A 78 -3.65 -2.34 -8.16
CA PHE A 78 -4.45 -1.89 -7.03
C PHE A 78 -4.52 -0.36 -7.01
N LYS A 79 -5.73 0.18 -7.17
CA LYS A 79 -6.00 1.62 -7.06
C LYS A 79 -6.67 1.91 -5.73
N PRO A 80 -6.43 3.10 -5.12
CA PRO A 80 -7.14 3.50 -3.92
C PRO A 80 -8.65 3.43 -4.12
N ALA A 81 -9.37 2.91 -3.12
CA ALA A 81 -10.81 3.04 -3.11
C ALA A 81 -11.21 4.52 -3.10
N PRO A 82 -12.37 4.88 -3.66
CA PRO A 82 -12.93 6.22 -3.48
C PRO A 82 -13.00 6.55 -1.98
N LYS A 83 -12.75 7.80 -1.62
CA LYS A 83 -12.94 8.26 -0.24
C LYS A 83 -14.40 7.98 0.14
N SER A 84 -14.62 7.15 1.16
CA SER A 84 -15.94 7.01 1.75
C SER A 84 -16.31 8.32 2.43
N ASN A 85 -17.58 8.74 2.32
CA ASN A 85 -18.12 9.89 3.07
C ASN A 85 -18.34 9.58 4.56
N TYR A 86 -17.75 8.49 5.09
CA TYR A 86 -17.78 8.23 6.51
C TYR A 86 -16.71 9.11 7.15
N ASP A 87 -17.14 10.12 7.89
CA ASP A 87 -16.27 10.91 8.76
C ASP A 87 -15.45 9.94 9.60
N ASP A 88 -14.15 9.92 9.33
CA ASP A 88 -13.14 9.08 9.95
C ASP A 88 -12.83 9.61 11.36
N MET A 89 -13.87 9.77 12.17
CA MET A 89 -13.83 10.35 13.52
C MET A 89 -13.12 9.43 14.53
N PHE A 90 -12.74 8.22 14.10
CA PHE A 90 -12.03 7.23 14.91
C PHE A 90 -10.68 6.79 14.36
N SER A 91 -10.14 7.48 13.34
CA SER A 91 -8.75 7.23 12.93
C SER A 91 -7.79 7.74 14.01
N PRO A 92 -6.99 6.87 14.66
CA PRO A 92 -6.07 7.26 15.75
C PRO A 92 -4.86 8.09 15.27
N LEU A 93 -4.83 8.47 13.98
CA LEU A 93 -3.80 9.31 13.38
C LEU A 93 -4.24 10.78 13.20
N ASN A 94 -5.49 11.14 13.52
CA ASN A 94 -5.90 12.54 13.59
C ASN A 94 -5.47 13.14 14.94
N PHE A 95 -4.20 13.50 15.05
CA PHE A 95 -3.74 14.41 16.10
C PHE A 95 -4.54 15.72 15.96
N SER A 96 -5.35 15.99 16.97
CA SER A 96 -6.26 17.11 17.05
C SER A 96 -5.53 18.42 16.74
N ALA A 97 -5.91 19.12 15.66
CA ALA A 97 -5.61 20.53 15.56
C ALA A 97 -6.34 21.24 16.70
N PRO A 98 -5.67 22.05 17.54
CA PRO A 98 -6.36 22.76 18.60
C PRO A 98 -7.28 23.79 17.96
N LEU A 99 -8.60 23.62 18.16
CA LEU A 99 -9.60 24.63 17.81
C LEU A 99 -9.30 25.89 18.63
N SER A 100 -8.91 26.95 17.94
CA SER A 100 -8.80 28.30 18.48
C SER A 100 -10.17 28.70 19.04
N LEU A 101 -10.22 28.87 20.36
CA LEU A 101 -11.40 29.31 21.09
C LEU A 101 -11.56 30.82 20.85
N GLU A 102 -12.24 31.22 19.77
CA GLU A 102 -12.67 32.60 19.61
C GLU A 102 -13.85 32.89 20.54
N LYS A 103 -13.57 33.83 21.44
CA LYS A 103 -14.35 34.36 22.55
C LYS A 103 -15.70 34.92 22.07
N MET A 104 -16.80 34.30 22.47
CA MET A 104 -18.15 34.87 22.29
C MET A 104 -18.42 35.87 23.43
N GLU A 105 -18.12 37.15 23.20
CA GLU A 105 -18.45 38.22 24.14
C GLU A 105 -19.96 38.53 24.11
N SER A 106 -20.59 38.30 25.26
CA SER A 106 -21.98 38.59 25.57
C SER A 106 -22.16 40.09 25.84
N SER A 107 -23.03 40.76 25.08
CA SER A 107 -23.41 42.16 25.29
C SER A 107 -24.57 42.25 26.29
N TYR A 108 -24.29 42.66 27.53
CA TYR A 108 -25.28 43.25 28.42
C TYR A 108 -25.13 44.77 28.34
N ALA A 109 -26.18 45.46 27.90
CA ALA A 109 -26.31 46.90 28.03
C ALA A 109 -27.20 47.20 29.25
N ILE A 110 -26.61 47.84 30.26
CA ILE A 110 -27.33 48.68 31.21
C ILE A 110 -26.74 50.07 31.02
N ASP A 111 -27.58 51.06 30.75
CA ASP A 111 -27.22 52.44 31.07
C ASP A 111 -28.45 53.17 31.64
N ASP A 112 -28.21 53.82 32.77
CA ASP A 112 -29.12 54.64 33.54
C ASP A 112 -29.28 56.03 32.88
N GLN A 113 -30.51 56.54 32.81
CA GLN A 113 -30.80 57.97 33.05
C GLN A 113 -32.25 58.21 33.44
#